data_AF-A0A7G6YKG7-F1
#
_entry.id   AF-A0A7G6YKG7-F1
#
_cell.length_a   1.000
_cell.length_b   1.000
_cell.length_c   1.000
_cell.angle_alpha   90.00
_cell.angle_beta   90.00
_cell.angle_gamma   90.00
#
_symmetry.space_group_name_H-M   'P 1'
#
loop_
_entity.id
_entity.type
_entity.pdbx_description
1 polymer ?
#
loop_
_entity_poly.entity_id
_entity_poly.type
_entity_poly.pdbx_seq_one_letter_code
_entity_poly.pdbx_strand_id
1 'polypeptide(L)'
;MADYKQPITQTIILPHVPNKGGRPSKLGPEFINAAEVVLNDNNIILFTDYEVVDEINDKLEPQYRICKSTFEKWKAKAIRDEFDENDAFGPEFLRLIKKALRNQKRFLTMAIQTDSLWQRYAWIGERKFNDLNLKHVTQVDVTTNGESLNKLSDNDLDNELTKLLDK
;
A
#
# COMPACT_ATOMS: atom_id res chain seq x y z
N MET A 1 24.08 49.14 -22.81
CA MET A 1 23.74 47.99 -21.95
C MET A 1 22.39 47.46 -22.44
N ALA A 2 22.39 46.32 -23.13
CA ALA A 2 21.19 45.73 -23.69
C ALA A 2 20.62 44.69 -22.72
N ASP A 3 19.39 44.90 -22.26
CA ASP A 3 18.62 43.98 -21.42
C ASP A 3 18.25 42.72 -22.23
N TYR A 4 18.97 41.63 -22.01
CA TYR A 4 18.59 40.31 -22.52
C TYR A 4 17.57 39.68 -21.58
N LYS A 5 16.28 39.83 -21.89
CA LYS A 5 15.23 39.01 -21.29
C LYS A 5 15.35 37.57 -21.82
N GLN A 6 15.66 36.64 -20.93
CA GLN A 6 15.67 35.21 -21.23
C GLN A 6 14.26 34.76 -21.64
N PRO A 7 14.10 33.97 -22.73
CA PRO A 7 12.80 33.47 -23.14
C PRO A 7 12.29 32.42 -22.14
N ILE A 8 11.06 32.62 -21.68
CA ILE A 8 10.38 31.72 -20.74
C ILE A 8 9.98 30.48 -21.54
N THR A 9 10.67 29.36 -21.31
CA THR A 9 10.26 28.07 -21.89
C THR A 9 8.97 27.63 -21.22
N GLN A 10 7.83 27.82 -21.90
CA GLN A 10 6.58 27.21 -21.49
C GLN A 10 6.73 25.69 -21.61
N THR A 11 6.89 25.01 -20.48
CA THR A 11 6.76 23.56 -20.40
C THR A 11 5.33 23.20 -20.81
N ILE A 12 5.16 22.74 -22.04
CA ILE A 12 3.90 22.19 -22.53
C ILE A 12 3.63 20.93 -21.70
N ILE A 13 2.72 21.02 -20.74
CA ILE A 13 2.19 19.84 -20.03
C ILE A 13 1.32 19.12 -21.05
N LEU A 14 1.88 18.09 -21.70
CA LEU A 14 1.12 17.23 -22.58
C LEU A 14 0.04 16.51 -21.75
N PRO A 15 -1.21 16.44 -22.23
CA PRO A 15 -2.24 15.66 -21.56
C PRO A 15 -1.77 14.21 -21.46
N HIS A 16 -1.86 13.62 -20.26
CA HIS A 16 -1.59 12.21 -20.05
C HIS A 16 -2.52 11.40 -20.97
N VAL A 17 -1.98 10.86 -22.06
CA VAL A 17 -2.73 10.04 -23.00
C VAL A 17 -2.86 8.66 -22.36
N PRO A 18 -4.08 8.19 -22.04
CA PRO A 18 -4.25 6.88 -21.44
C PRO A 18 -3.66 5.84 -22.39
N ASN A 19 -2.59 5.20 -21.94
CA ASN A 19 -1.87 4.22 -22.70
C ASN A 19 -2.82 3.06 -23.04
N LYS A 20 -3.09 2.85 -24.34
CA LYS A 20 -3.92 1.72 -24.79
C LYS A 20 -3.30 0.36 -24.45
N GLY A 21 -2.02 0.35 -24.03
CA GLY A 21 -1.27 -0.82 -23.62
C GLY A 21 -1.01 -1.76 -24.80
N GLY A 22 0.17 -2.37 -24.82
CA GLY A 22 0.23 -3.71 -25.38
C GLY A 22 -0.74 -4.60 -24.60
N ARG A 23 -1.17 -5.72 -25.17
CA ARG A 23 -1.99 -6.68 -24.42
C ARG A 23 -1.17 -7.90 -23.98
N PRO A 24 -0.12 -7.77 -23.13
CA PRO A 24 0.38 -8.91 -22.38
C PRO A 24 -0.77 -9.44 -21.53
N SER A 25 -1.26 -10.63 -21.88
CA SER A 25 -2.30 -11.34 -21.12
C SER A 25 -1.72 -12.05 -19.90
N LYS A 26 -0.40 -12.25 -19.86
CA LYS A 26 0.35 -12.92 -18.79
C LYS A 26 1.43 -12.01 -18.23
N LEU A 27 1.73 -12.23 -16.95
CA LEU A 27 2.84 -11.62 -16.25
C LEU A 27 4.15 -12.15 -16.86
N GLY A 28 5.01 -11.25 -17.31
CA GLY A 28 6.24 -11.59 -18.02
C GLY A 28 7.50 -11.07 -17.31
N PRO A 29 8.67 -11.62 -17.62
CA PRO A 29 9.94 -11.20 -17.01
C PRO A 29 10.27 -9.72 -17.25
N GLU A 30 9.87 -9.17 -18.40
CA GLU A 30 10.08 -7.75 -18.74
C GLU A 30 9.34 -6.83 -17.76
N PHE A 31 8.09 -7.17 -17.45
CA PHE A 31 7.30 -6.43 -16.48
C PHE A 31 7.90 -6.55 -15.07
N ILE A 32 8.32 -7.75 -14.66
CA ILE A 32 8.94 -7.97 -13.35
C ILE A 32 10.22 -7.13 -13.19
N ASN A 33 11.09 -7.11 -14.20
CA ASN A 33 12.33 -6.35 -14.16
C ASN A 33 12.06 -4.85 -14.06
N ALA A 34 11.12 -4.32 -14.85
CA ALA A 34 10.72 -2.92 -14.78
C ALA A 34 10.07 -2.58 -13.42
N ALA A 35 9.20 -3.45 -12.93
CA ALA A 35 8.55 -3.31 -11.62
C ALA A 35 9.57 -3.35 -10.49
N GLU A 36 10.60 -4.19 -10.54
CA GLU A 36 11.64 -4.24 -9.52
C GLU A 36 12.41 -2.91 -9.42
N VAL A 37 12.72 -2.29 -10.56
CA VAL A 37 13.40 -0.98 -10.58
C VAL A 37 12.52 0.10 -9.96
N VAL A 38 11.24 0.17 -10.34
CA VAL A 38 10.31 1.21 -9.84
C VAL A 38 9.97 0.98 -8.37
N LEU A 39 9.60 -0.24 -8.00
CA LEU A 39 9.14 -0.60 -6.64
C LEU A 39 10.26 -0.54 -5.59
N ASN A 40 11.53 -0.54 -5.99
CA ASN A 40 12.66 -0.34 -5.10
C ASN A 40 13.02 1.13 -4.87
N ASP A 41 12.43 2.07 -5.63
CA ASP A 41 12.64 3.51 -5.39
C ASP A 41 11.89 3.96 -4.12
N ASN A 42 12.55 4.72 -3.26
CA ASN A 42 11.96 5.26 -2.03
C ASN A 42 10.87 6.31 -2.31
N ASN A 43 10.90 6.95 -3.48
CA ASN A 43 9.89 7.95 -3.88
C ASN A 43 8.52 7.34 -4.16
N ILE A 44 8.45 6.01 -4.36
CA ILE A 44 7.20 5.31 -4.68
C ILE A 44 6.16 5.39 -3.58
N ILE A 45 6.54 5.86 -2.39
CA ILE A 45 5.60 6.00 -1.29
C ILE A 45 4.46 6.98 -1.58
N LEU A 46 4.74 7.97 -2.41
CA LEU A 46 3.79 9.00 -2.83
C LEU A 46 2.90 8.54 -3.97
N PHE A 47 3.31 7.49 -4.69
CA PHE A 47 2.59 7.04 -5.86
C PHE A 47 1.35 6.22 -5.49
N THR A 48 0.27 6.54 -6.17
CA THR A 48 -0.93 5.72 -6.30
C THR A 48 -0.66 4.52 -7.18
N ASP A 49 -1.50 3.49 -7.12
CA ASP A 49 -1.40 2.33 -8.02
C ASP A 49 -1.39 2.74 -9.51
N TYR A 50 -1.99 3.90 -9.84
CA TYR A 50 -1.97 4.46 -11.19
C TYR A 50 -0.59 4.97 -11.59
N GLU A 51 0.00 5.83 -10.78
CA GLU A 51 1.34 6.39 -11.03
C GLU A 51 2.41 5.29 -11.05
N VAL A 52 2.26 4.25 -10.22
CA VAL A 52 3.14 3.07 -10.28
C VAL A 52 3.06 2.39 -11.64
N VAL A 53 1.86 2.23 -12.21
CA VAL A 53 1.69 1.61 -13.53
C VAL A 53 2.28 2.48 -14.63
N ASP A 54 2.11 3.79 -14.56
CA ASP A 54 2.70 4.73 -15.52
C ASP A 54 4.24 4.68 -15.50
N GLU A 55 4.84 4.73 -14.31
CA GLU A 55 6.30 4.64 -14.14
C GLU A 55 6.88 3.31 -14.63
N ILE A 56 6.16 2.21 -14.42
CA ILE A 56 6.54 0.90 -14.96
C ILE A 56 6.42 0.91 -16.48
N ASN A 57 5.32 1.45 -17.02
CA ASN A 57 5.08 1.52 -18.46
C ASN A 57 6.08 2.39 -19.21
N ASP A 58 6.55 3.48 -18.59
CA ASP A 58 7.56 4.37 -19.17
C ASP A 58 8.92 3.67 -19.34
N LYS A 59 9.17 2.63 -18.53
CA LYS A 59 10.36 1.76 -18.64
C LYS A 59 10.15 0.55 -19.55
N LEU A 60 8.94 0.37 -20.11
CA LEU A 60 8.59 -0.76 -20.97
C LEU A 60 8.39 -0.32 -22.42
N GLU A 61 8.81 -1.18 -23.34
CA GLU A 61 8.45 -1.06 -24.75
C GLU A 61 6.92 -1.13 -24.92
N PRO A 62 6.33 -0.41 -25.89
CA PRO A 62 4.87 -0.30 -26.04
C PRO A 62 4.11 -1.63 -26.00
N GLN A 63 4.71 -2.69 -26.54
CA GLN A 63 4.14 -4.05 -26.57
C GLN A 63 4.02 -4.73 -25.19
N TYR A 64 4.83 -4.34 -24.21
CA TYR A 64 4.83 -4.89 -22.86
C TYR A 64 4.09 -4.04 -21.84
N ARG A 65 3.68 -2.83 -22.23
CA ARG A 65 2.93 -1.92 -21.36
C ARG A 65 1.57 -2.51 -21.01
N ILE A 66 1.13 -2.28 -19.79
CA ILE A 66 -0.16 -2.77 -19.29
C ILE A 66 -1.07 -1.62 -18.90
N CYS A 67 -2.39 -1.89 -18.91
CA CYS A 67 -3.35 -0.95 -18.35
C CYS A 67 -3.54 -1.19 -16.85
N LYS A 68 -4.07 -0.17 -16.16
CA LYS A 68 -4.38 -0.23 -14.73
C LYS A 68 -5.19 -1.46 -14.33
N SER A 69 -6.22 -1.81 -15.11
CA SER A 69 -7.08 -2.95 -14.78
C SER A 69 -6.35 -4.29 -14.84
N THR A 70 -5.32 -4.42 -15.68
CA THR A 70 -4.44 -5.60 -15.70
C THR A 70 -3.59 -5.65 -14.43
N PHE A 71 -3.00 -4.53 -14.03
CA PHE A 71 -2.22 -4.44 -12.80
C PHE A 71 -3.05 -4.78 -11.56
N GLU A 72 -4.25 -4.21 -11.43
CA GLU A 72 -5.17 -4.49 -10.32
C GLU A 72 -5.57 -5.97 -10.29
N LYS A 73 -5.83 -6.59 -11.45
CA LYS A 73 -6.12 -8.03 -11.54
C LYS A 73 -4.95 -8.87 -11.07
N TRP A 74 -3.73 -8.57 -11.52
CA TRP A 74 -2.53 -9.30 -11.09
C TRP A 74 -2.27 -9.11 -9.61
N LYS A 75 -2.42 -7.90 -9.08
CA LYS A 75 -2.28 -7.59 -7.66
C LYS A 75 -3.33 -8.33 -6.81
N ALA A 76 -4.58 -8.37 -7.26
CA ALA A 76 -5.65 -9.11 -6.59
C ALA A 76 -5.37 -10.61 -6.56
N LYS A 77 -4.96 -11.20 -7.70
CA LYS A 77 -4.55 -12.61 -7.78
C LYS A 77 -3.37 -12.91 -6.86
N ALA A 78 -2.38 -12.02 -6.83
CA ALA A 78 -1.22 -12.12 -5.93
C ALA A 78 -1.62 -12.15 -4.46
N ILE A 79 -2.58 -11.32 -4.05
CA ILE A 79 -3.04 -11.24 -2.67
C ILE A 79 -3.84 -12.48 -2.27
N ARG A 80 -4.62 -13.04 -3.19
CA ARG A 80 -5.46 -14.23 -2.95
C ARG A 80 -4.73 -15.55 -3.16
N ASP A 81 -3.45 -15.51 -3.56
CA ASP A 81 -2.65 -16.68 -3.92
C ASP A 81 -3.31 -17.51 -5.05
N GLU A 82 -3.99 -16.83 -5.99
CA GLU A 82 -4.73 -17.42 -7.11
C GLU A 82 -3.87 -17.50 -8.40
N PHE A 83 -2.55 -17.47 -8.26
CA PHE A 83 -1.67 -17.73 -9.39
C PHE A 83 -1.63 -19.23 -9.68
N ASP A 84 -1.59 -19.59 -10.96
CA ASP A 84 -1.44 -20.96 -11.40
C ASP A 84 -0.07 -21.49 -10.90
N GLU A 85 0.03 -22.78 -10.58
CA GLU A 85 1.30 -23.43 -10.21
C GLU A 85 2.36 -23.28 -11.33
N ASN A 86 1.92 -23.06 -12.56
CA ASN A 86 2.77 -22.80 -13.72
C ASN A 86 3.16 -21.32 -13.90
N ASP A 87 2.64 -20.40 -13.08
CA ASP A 87 2.96 -18.97 -13.13
C ASP A 87 4.20 -18.67 -12.27
N ALA A 88 5.37 -18.82 -12.88
CA ALA A 88 6.65 -18.60 -12.21
C ALA A 88 6.86 -17.15 -11.70
N PHE A 89 6.11 -16.17 -12.21
CA PHE A 89 6.32 -14.76 -11.91
C PHE A 89 5.34 -14.21 -10.87
N GLY A 90 4.19 -14.88 -10.67
CA GLY A 90 3.18 -14.48 -9.68
C GLY A 90 3.75 -14.32 -8.25
N PRO A 91 4.47 -15.32 -7.71
CA PRO A 91 5.11 -15.23 -6.39
C PRO A 91 6.14 -14.09 -6.30
N GLU A 92 6.90 -13.87 -7.38
CA GLU A 92 7.92 -12.83 -7.45
C GLU A 92 7.30 -11.43 -7.46
N PHE A 93 6.22 -11.24 -8.21
CA PHE A 93 5.44 -10.01 -8.19
C PHE A 93 4.87 -9.72 -6.80
N LEU A 94 4.30 -10.73 -6.13
CA LEU A 94 3.82 -10.59 -4.76
C LEU A 94 4.95 -10.19 -3.80
N ARG A 95 6.14 -10.80 -3.96
CA ARG A 95 7.33 -10.48 -3.18
C ARG A 95 7.72 -9.01 -3.35
N LEU A 96 7.75 -8.51 -4.58
CA LEU A 96 8.05 -7.10 -4.90
C LEU A 96 7.05 -6.13 -4.27
N ILE A 97 5.75 -6.38 -4.42
CA ILE A 97 4.70 -5.54 -3.80
C ILE A 97 4.85 -5.54 -2.27
N LYS A 98 5.02 -6.71 -1.65
CA LYS A 98 5.23 -6.80 -0.18
C LYS A 98 6.50 -6.08 0.25
N LYS A 99 7.58 -6.15 -0.54
CA LYS A 99 8.84 -5.45 -0.28
C LYS A 99 8.65 -3.93 -0.36
N ALA A 100 7.98 -3.43 -1.40
CA ALA A 100 7.66 -2.02 -1.56
C ALA A 100 6.84 -1.50 -0.37
N LEU A 101 5.80 -2.22 0.06
CA LEU A 101 4.99 -1.84 1.22
C LEU A 101 5.81 -1.77 2.52
N ARG A 102 6.75 -2.70 2.75
CA ARG A 102 7.65 -2.66 3.90
C ARG A 102 8.58 -1.45 3.86
N ASN A 103 9.14 -1.14 2.68
CA ASN A 103 10.00 0.02 2.50
C ASN A 103 9.22 1.32 2.75
N GLN A 104 7.99 1.40 2.23
CA GLN A 104 7.09 2.52 2.48
C GLN A 104 6.82 2.70 3.98
N LYS A 105 6.45 1.62 4.70
CA LYS A 105 6.25 1.67 6.15
C LYS A 105 7.51 2.18 6.87
N ARG A 106 8.68 1.61 6.55
CA ARG A 106 9.96 2.01 7.16
C ARG A 106 10.25 3.49 6.94
N PHE A 107 10.08 3.97 5.72
CA PHE A 107 10.28 5.38 5.38
C PHE A 107 9.36 6.29 6.20
N LEU A 108 8.05 5.98 6.28
CA LEU A 108 7.11 6.79 7.07
C LEU A 108 7.47 6.82 8.54
N THR A 109 7.79 5.66 9.13
CA THR A 109 8.21 5.59 10.54
C THR A 109 9.45 6.46 10.77
N MET A 110 10.44 6.40 9.88
CA MET A 110 11.65 7.22 9.98
C MET A 110 11.35 8.71 9.80
N ALA A 111 10.52 9.08 8.82
CA ALA A 111 10.13 10.46 8.56
C ALA A 111 9.33 11.05 9.74
N ILE A 112 8.50 10.25 10.41
CA ILE A 112 7.79 10.66 11.64
C ILE A 112 8.77 10.98 12.78
N GLN A 113 9.88 10.22 12.88
CA GLN A 113 10.87 10.41 13.94
C GLN A 113 11.85 11.56 13.68
N THR A 114 12.05 11.94 12.43
CA THR A 114 13.17 12.81 12.03
C THR A 114 12.74 14.16 11.44
N ASP A 115 11.55 14.25 10.84
CA ASP A 115 11.08 15.49 10.20
C ASP A 115 10.27 16.34 11.18
N SER A 116 10.54 17.66 11.19
CA SER A 116 9.76 18.65 11.92
C SER A 116 8.26 18.66 11.57
N LEU A 117 7.91 18.24 10.34
CA LEU A 117 6.54 18.14 9.82
C LEU A 117 6.00 16.71 9.91
N TRP A 118 6.40 15.95 10.92
CA TRP A 118 6.05 14.53 11.11
C TRP A 118 4.55 14.24 10.99
N GLN A 119 3.67 15.18 11.33
CA GLN A 119 2.21 15.01 11.28
C GLN A 119 1.72 14.67 9.87
N ARG A 120 2.37 15.20 8.82
CA ARG A 120 2.00 14.89 7.42
C ARG A 120 2.24 13.42 7.11
N TYR A 121 3.35 12.86 7.61
CA TYR A 121 3.72 11.47 7.40
C TYR A 121 2.88 10.52 8.25
N ALA A 122 2.56 10.93 9.49
CA ALA A 122 1.61 10.20 10.33
C ALA A 122 0.24 10.11 9.64
N TRP A 123 -0.26 11.21 9.07
CA TRP A 123 -1.56 11.22 8.37
C TRP A 123 -1.57 10.34 7.11
N ILE A 124 -0.48 10.36 6.33
CA ILE A 124 -0.31 9.44 5.19
C ILE A 124 -0.31 7.98 5.68
N GLY A 125 0.43 7.69 6.76
CA GLY A 125 0.52 6.37 7.37
C GLY A 125 -0.84 5.83 7.81
N GLU A 126 -1.61 6.60 8.58
CA GLU A 126 -2.93 6.22 9.08
C GLU A 126 -3.93 5.88 7.96
N ARG A 127 -3.87 6.60 6.84
CA ARG A 127 -4.81 6.39 5.71
C ARG A 127 -4.39 5.23 4.82
N LYS A 128 -3.08 5.01 4.65
CA LYS A 128 -2.53 3.99 3.75
C LYS A 128 -2.42 2.62 4.42
N PHE A 129 -2.14 2.59 5.71
CA PHE A 129 -1.89 1.37 6.49
C PHE A 129 -2.88 1.30 7.64
N ASN A 130 -3.90 0.45 7.50
CA ASN A 130 -4.96 0.32 8.49
C ASN A 130 -4.45 -0.11 9.88
N ASP A 131 -3.33 -0.84 9.94
CA ASP A 131 -2.68 -1.22 11.19
C ASP A 131 -2.01 -0.04 11.93
N LEU A 132 -1.77 1.08 11.23
CA LEU A 132 -1.27 2.32 11.83
C LEU A 132 -2.41 3.29 12.20
N ASN A 133 -3.66 2.95 11.86
CA ASN A 133 -4.81 3.77 12.21
C ASN A 133 -5.20 3.50 13.67
N LEU A 134 -4.73 4.35 14.58
CA LEU A 134 -4.98 4.25 16.01
C LEU A 134 -6.39 4.70 16.43
N LYS A 135 -7.22 5.19 15.48
CA LYS A 135 -8.62 5.52 15.79
C LYS A 135 -9.34 4.24 16.17
N HIS A 136 -9.79 4.21 17.43
CA HIS A 136 -10.56 3.18 18.11
C HIS A 136 -11.21 2.15 17.16
N VAL A 137 -10.65 0.95 17.08
CA VAL A 137 -11.38 -0.23 16.58
C VAL A 137 -12.45 -0.50 17.63
N THR A 138 -13.61 0.15 17.52
CA THR A 138 -14.79 -0.24 18.29
C THR A 138 -15.16 -1.63 17.80
N GLN A 139 -14.85 -2.64 18.61
CA GLN A 139 -15.37 -3.98 18.45
C GLN A 139 -16.89 -3.88 18.59
N VAL A 140 -17.60 -3.87 17.46
CA VAL A 140 -19.05 -4.04 17.46
C VAL A 140 -19.27 -5.53 17.52
N ASP A 141 -19.44 -6.06 18.74
CA ASP A 141 -19.93 -7.42 18.90
C ASP A 141 -21.35 -7.46 18.32
N VAL A 142 -21.49 -8.04 17.13
CA VAL A 142 -22.79 -8.42 16.60
C VAL A 142 -23.25 -9.61 17.42
N THR A 143 -23.85 -9.32 18.58
CA THR A 143 -24.64 -10.29 19.29
C THR A 143 -25.87 -10.56 18.44
N THR A 144 -25.93 -11.72 17.80
CA THR A 144 -27.21 -12.42 17.74
C THR A 144 -27.62 -12.64 19.19
N ASN A 145 -28.49 -11.75 19.71
CA ASN A 145 -29.20 -11.83 20.99
C ASN A 145 -28.62 -11.05 22.20
N GLY A 146 -28.22 -9.80 22.02
CA GLY A 146 -28.49 -8.72 23.00
C GLY A 146 -28.14 -8.92 24.49
N GLU A 147 -27.02 -9.54 24.85
CA GLU A 147 -26.51 -9.52 26.22
C GLU A 147 -25.11 -8.91 26.29
N SER A 148 -24.92 -7.97 27.22
CA SER A 148 -23.69 -7.21 27.44
C SER A 148 -22.64 -8.03 28.20
N LEU A 149 -21.43 -8.16 27.65
CA LEU A 149 -20.31 -8.90 28.26
C LEU A 149 -19.52 -8.15 29.35
N ASN A 150 -19.94 -6.97 29.76
CA ASN A 150 -19.33 -6.27 30.91
C ASN A 150 -20.17 -6.43 32.17
N LYS A 151 -20.17 -7.65 32.73
CA LYS A 151 -20.53 -7.90 34.12
C LYS A 151 -19.56 -8.90 34.74
N LEU A 152 -18.32 -8.48 34.87
CA LEU A 152 -17.53 -8.86 36.04
C LEU A 152 -17.12 -7.53 36.64
N SER A 153 -17.92 -7.06 37.60
CA SER A 153 -17.50 -5.93 38.42
C SER A 153 -16.47 -6.47 39.41
N ASP A 154 -15.47 -5.67 39.76
CA ASP A 154 -14.36 -6.07 40.64
C ASP A 154 -14.81 -6.70 41.98
N ASN A 155 -16.08 -6.52 42.38
CA ASN A 155 -16.69 -7.18 43.54
C ASN A 155 -16.86 -8.70 43.41
N ASP A 156 -16.81 -9.29 42.20
CA ASP A 156 -16.98 -10.73 42.00
C ASP A 156 -15.67 -11.52 42.24
N LEU A 157 -14.51 -10.86 42.17
CA LEU A 157 -13.21 -11.46 42.47
C LEU A 157 -12.97 -11.68 43.98
N ASP A 158 -13.52 -10.79 44.82
CA ASP A 158 -13.35 -10.87 46.27
C ASP A 158 -14.13 -12.05 46.89
N ASN A 159 -15.27 -12.42 46.31
CA ASN A 159 -16.10 -13.56 46.78
C ASN A 159 -15.53 -14.94 46.39
N GLU A 160 -14.73 -15.03 45.33
CA GLU A 160 -14.01 -16.26 44.96
C GLU A 160 -12.78 -16.48 45.84
N LEU A 161 -12.06 -15.41 46.19
CA LEU A 161 -10.89 -15.47 47.09
C LEU A 161 -11.27 -15.90 48.52
N THR A 162 -12.43 -15.48 49.03
CA THR A 162 -12.90 -15.91 50.37
C THR A 162 -13.26 -17.40 50.41
N LYS A 163 -13.81 -17.94 49.32
CA LYS A 163 -14.15 -19.38 49.22
C LYS A 163 -12.94 -20.31 49.14
N LEU A 164 -11.79 -19.81 48.70
CA LEU A 164 -10.54 -20.57 48.61
C LEU A 164 -9.72 -20.55 49.90
N LEU A 165 -9.98 -19.61 50.82
CA LEU A 165 -9.28 -19.49 52.11
C LEU A 165 -10.00 -20.22 53.27
N ASP A 166 -11.25 -20.63 53.10
CA ASP A 166 -12.06 -21.35 54.10
C ASP A 166 -12.13 -22.89 53.86
N LYS A 167 -11.16 -23.47 53.14
CA LYS A 167 -10.95 -24.93 53.03
C LYS A 167 -9.65 -25.35 53.69
#